data_AF-A0A349K212-F1
#
_entry.id   AF-A0A349K212-F1
#
_cell.length_a   1.000
_cell.length_b   1.000
_cell.length_c   1.000
_cell.angle_alpha   90.00
_cell.angle_beta   90.00
_cell.angle_gamma   90.00
#
_symmetry.space_group_name_H-M   'P 1'
#
loop_
_entity.id
_entity.type
_entity.pdbx_description
1 polymer ?
#
loop_
_entity_poly.entity_id
_entity_poly.type
_entity_poly.pdbx_seq_one_letter_code
_entity_poly.pdbx_strand_id
1 'polypeptide(L)'
;FGSQAFPKRRFFEETQKVFRESGRAVPVFVDKHLSDNWADAKFLYDSAKERGIPLMAGSSLPTTWRRPAADVRRSAKLKEIVALSYHTTDAYGFHTLEIIQALAEQRQGGETGITAVHALADEEVWRAFDEQRFNRSLFEAAWSRLTNPRDLKDLRRLVAKPRLFTIEYKGGLRAHMLELNGAVNEWAAAWGYQDCDQVDSSLFWTQEGRPGMHFTWLLHGIERMILTGQPSWNAERTLYTSGTLDAFLLSLKSGKRLETPYLNIPYQPTWRWLEPPPPPPTRPWSGQ
;
A
#
# COMPACT_ATOMS: atom_id res chain seq x y z
N PHE A 1 -18.41 -0.55 -3.85
CA PHE A 1 -18.56 0.63 -4.74
C PHE A 1 -17.17 1.05 -5.17
N GLY A 2 -16.94 1.38 -6.44
CA GLY A 2 -15.63 1.83 -6.91
C GLY A 2 -14.55 0.75 -7.04
N SER A 3 -14.71 -0.43 -6.40
CA SER A 3 -13.82 -1.57 -6.58
C SER A 3 -14.23 -2.47 -7.75
N GLN A 4 -13.25 -3.03 -8.44
CA GLN A 4 -13.44 -4.08 -9.43
C GLN A 4 -13.57 -5.43 -8.74
N ALA A 5 -14.72 -6.07 -8.89
CA ALA A 5 -14.95 -7.40 -8.36
C ALA A 5 -14.12 -8.46 -9.12
N PHE A 6 -13.37 -9.25 -8.38
CA PHE A 6 -12.64 -10.41 -8.89
C PHE A 6 -13.17 -11.68 -8.20
N PRO A 7 -13.18 -12.85 -8.86
CA PRO A 7 -13.71 -14.09 -8.29
C PRO A 7 -12.78 -14.72 -7.24
N LYS A 8 -12.10 -13.90 -6.41
CA LYS A 8 -11.06 -14.32 -5.45
C LYS A 8 -11.62 -15.27 -4.40
N ARG A 9 -12.79 -14.97 -3.83
CA ARG A 9 -13.48 -15.87 -2.90
C ARG A 9 -13.80 -17.22 -3.52
N ARG A 10 -14.45 -17.24 -4.69
CA ARG A 10 -14.81 -18.48 -5.39
C ARG A 10 -13.57 -19.35 -5.66
N PHE A 11 -12.52 -18.77 -6.23
CA PHE A 11 -11.28 -19.50 -6.52
C PHE A 11 -10.58 -20.00 -5.26
N PHE A 12 -10.63 -19.24 -4.16
CA PHE A 12 -10.07 -19.69 -2.90
C PHE A 12 -10.90 -20.83 -2.25
N GLU A 13 -12.23 -20.78 -2.34
CA GLU A 13 -13.11 -21.88 -1.89
C GLU A 13 -12.87 -23.16 -2.70
N GLU A 14 -12.72 -23.05 -4.02
CA GLU A 14 -12.36 -24.17 -4.91
C GLU A 14 -10.96 -24.73 -4.58
N THR A 15 -9.99 -23.86 -4.31
CA THR A 15 -8.64 -24.26 -3.85
C THR A 15 -8.72 -25.03 -2.53
N GLN A 16 -9.47 -24.52 -1.56
CA GLN A 16 -9.67 -25.20 -0.27
C GLN A 16 -10.39 -26.55 -0.42
N LYS A 17 -11.31 -26.68 -1.39
CA LYS A 17 -11.96 -27.96 -1.69
C LYS A 17 -10.92 -29.00 -2.11
N VAL A 18 -10.01 -28.65 -3.03
CA VAL A 18 -8.90 -29.53 -3.45
C VAL A 18 -7.99 -29.89 -2.27
N PHE A 19 -7.68 -28.94 -1.38
CA PHE A 19 -6.87 -29.22 -0.19
C PHE A 19 -7.54 -30.21 0.76
N ARG A 20 -8.86 -30.11 0.94
CA ARG A 20 -9.63 -31.08 1.75
C ARG A 20 -9.66 -32.46 1.12
N GLU A 21 -9.94 -32.55 -0.18
CA GLU A 21 -10.02 -33.82 -0.90
C GLU A 21 -8.67 -34.53 -0.99
N SER A 22 -7.58 -33.78 -1.11
CA SER A 22 -6.21 -34.34 -1.19
C SER A 22 -5.54 -34.54 0.17
N GLY A 23 -6.08 -33.97 1.25
CA GLY A 23 -5.45 -33.97 2.58
C GLY A 23 -4.16 -33.13 2.65
N ARG A 24 -3.89 -32.26 1.67
CA ARG A 24 -2.64 -31.48 1.57
C ARG A 24 -2.92 -30.00 1.29
N ALA A 25 -2.38 -29.13 2.13
CA ALA A 25 -2.29 -27.69 1.88
C ALA A 25 -0.95 -27.35 1.21
N VAL A 26 -0.97 -26.42 0.25
CA VAL A 26 0.24 -25.86 -0.37
C VAL A 26 0.20 -24.33 -0.32
N PRO A 27 1.35 -23.65 -0.48
CA PRO A 27 1.40 -22.18 -0.50
C PRO A 27 0.49 -21.55 -1.57
N VAL A 28 -0.15 -20.43 -1.22
CA VAL A 28 -1.04 -19.67 -2.11
C VAL A 28 -0.59 -18.22 -2.14
N PHE A 29 -0.41 -17.68 -3.34
CA PHE A 29 -0.23 -16.25 -3.57
C PHE A 29 -1.46 -15.64 -4.25
N VAL A 30 -1.94 -14.50 -3.75
CA VAL A 30 -3.03 -13.72 -4.35
C VAL A 30 -2.48 -12.39 -4.84
N ASP A 31 -2.53 -12.13 -6.15
CA ASP A 31 -2.08 -10.85 -6.70
C ASP A 31 -2.93 -9.68 -6.17
N LYS A 32 -2.25 -8.65 -5.66
CA LYS A 32 -2.83 -7.43 -5.05
C LYS A 32 -3.65 -7.71 -3.78
N HIS A 33 -4.86 -7.19 -3.70
CA HIS A 33 -5.74 -7.32 -2.53
C HIS A 33 -6.13 -8.78 -2.29
N LEU A 34 -6.39 -9.17 -1.05
CA LEU A 34 -6.95 -10.50 -0.76
C LEU A 34 -8.34 -10.65 -1.37
N SER A 35 -9.18 -9.62 -1.24
CA SER A 35 -10.42 -9.46 -1.99
C SER A 35 -10.76 -7.98 -2.12
N ASP A 36 -11.75 -7.67 -2.95
CA ASP A 36 -12.31 -6.34 -3.22
C ASP A 36 -13.18 -5.77 -2.08
N ASN A 37 -13.50 -6.59 -1.07
CA ASN A 37 -14.25 -6.18 0.11
C ASN A 37 -13.70 -6.84 1.39
N TRP A 38 -13.96 -6.23 2.55
CA TRP A 38 -13.46 -6.71 3.84
C TRP A 38 -13.93 -8.13 4.19
N ALA A 39 -15.21 -8.44 3.98
CA ALA A 39 -15.78 -9.71 4.39
C ALA A 39 -15.07 -10.89 3.71
N ASP A 40 -14.82 -10.77 2.41
CA ASP A 40 -14.14 -11.80 1.64
C ASP A 40 -12.63 -11.81 1.90
N ALA A 41 -11.98 -10.64 2.03
CA ALA A 41 -10.56 -10.57 2.39
C ALA A 41 -10.30 -11.24 3.75
N LYS A 42 -11.16 -10.99 4.74
CA LYS A 42 -11.09 -11.60 6.07
C LYS A 42 -11.40 -13.09 6.02
N PHE A 43 -12.38 -13.53 5.23
CA PHE A 43 -12.68 -14.95 5.02
C PHE A 43 -11.47 -15.71 4.46
N LEU A 44 -10.79 -15.16 3.44
CA LEU A 44 -9.59 -15.75 2.83
C LEU A 44 -8.47 -15.90 3.87
N TYR A 45 -8.19 -14.82 4.61
CA TYR A 45 -7.16 -14.80 5.64
C TYR A 45 -7.46 -15.78 6.79
N ASP A 46 -8.67 -15.76 7.35
CA ASP A 46 -9.04 -16.64 8.47
C ASP A 46 -9.03 -18.10 8.05
N SER A 47 -9.58 -18.41 6.87
CA SER A 47 -9.59 -19.78 6.33
C SER A 47 -8.17 -20.30 6.08
N ALA A 48 -7.27 -19.45 5.59
CA ALA A 48 -5.86 -19.81 5.42
C ALA A 48 -5.20 -20.11 6.76
N LYS A 49 -5.41 -19.25 7.75
CA LYS A 49 -4.85 -19.39 9.10
C LYS A 49 -5.36 -20.64 9.81
N GLU A 50 -6.67 -20.89 9.81
CA GLU A 50 -7.30 -22.07 10.43
C GLU A 50 -6.76 -23.38 9.85
N ARG A 51 -6.46 -23.40 8.55
CA ARG A 51 -6.03 -24.60 7.82
C ARG A 51 -4.52 -24.71 7.67
N GLY A 52 -3.74 -23.77 8.20
CA GLY A 52 -2.29 -23.73 8.06
C GLY A 52 -1.82 -23.57 6.60
N ILE A 53 -2.60 -22.89 5.75
CA ILE A 53 -2.22 -22.58 4.37
C ILE A 53 -1.22 -21.43 4.39
N PRO A 54 0.02 -21.60 3.87
CA PRO A 54 0.95 -20.48 3.71
C PRO A 54 0.38 -19.49 2.70
N LEU A 55 0.00 -18.31 3.17
CA LEU A 55 -0.66 -17.29 2.36
C LEU A 55 0.25 -16.07 2.21
N MET A 56 0.39 -15.59 0.99
CA MET A 56 0.87 -14.27 0.69
C MET A 56 -0.09 -13.58 -0.27
N ALA A 57 -0.12 -12.26 -0.23
CA ALA A 57 -0.73 -11.46 -1.26
C ALA A 57 0.10 -10.20 -1.47
N GLY A 58 -0.34 -9.34 -2.38
CA GLY A 58 0.14 -7.96 -2.45
C GLY A 58 0.68 -7.58 -3.81
N SER A 59 1.36 -6.44 -3.85
CA SER A 59 1.99 -5.94 -5.07
C SER A 59 3.51 -5.88 -4.96
N SER A 60 4.18 -5.54 -6.05
CA SER A 60 5.65 -5.38 -6.08
C SER A 60 6.12 -4.11 -5.39
N LEU A 61 5.25 -3.12 -5.15
CA LEU A 61 5.62 -1.78 -4.68
C LEU A 61 6.43 -1.78 -3.37
N PRO A 62 6.09 -2.57 -2.33
CA PRO A 62 6.91 -2.66 -1.11
C PRO A 62 8.36 -3.06 -1.36
N THR A 63 8.61 -3.84 -2.43
CA THR A 63 9.91 -4.43 -2.77
C THR A 63 10.68 -3.65 -3.84
N THR A 64 10.11 -2.54 -4.35
CA THR A 64 10.74 -1.73 -5.40
C THR A 64 12.05 -1.07 -4.93
N TRP A 65 12.82 -0.57 -5.89
CA TRP A 65 13.91 0.35 -5.59
C TRP A 65 13.35 1.63 -4.99
N ARG A 66 14.09 2.16 -4.02
CA ARG A 66 13.77 3.43 -3.36
C ARG A 66 14.81 4.46 -3.74
N ARG A 67 14.38 5.65 -4.16
CA ARG A 67 15.27 6.74 -4.60
C ARG A 67 14.94 8.04 -3.85
N PRO A 68 15.83 8.53 -2.97
CA PRO A 68 17.03 7.84 -2.45
C PRO A 68 16.65 6.57 -1.67
N ALA A 69 17.63 5.69 -1.44
CA ALA A 69 17.45 4.49 -0.63
C ALA A 69 17.11 4.90 0.81
N ALA A 70 15.84 4.78 1.18
CA ALA A 70 15.34 5.15 2.50
C ALA A 70 14.20 4.23 2.94
N ASP A 71 14.20 3.86 4.21
CA ASP A 71 13.12 3.13 4.86
C ASP A 71 12.97 3.62 6.31
N VAL A 72 11.85 3.30 6.93
CA VAL A 72 11.60 3.66 8.33
C VAL A 72 12.68 3.04 9.22
N ARG A 73 13.34 3.89 10.00
CA ARG A 73 14.33 3.49 11.02
C ARG A 73 13.69 2.48 11.99
N ARG A 74 14.44 1.44 12.39
CA ARG A 74 13.92 0.41 13.29
C ARG A 74 13.41 1.04 14.57
N SER A 75 12.25 0.58 15.03
CA SER A 75 11.65 1.01 16.29
C SER A 75 11.38 2.51 16.37
N ALA A 76 11.33 3.21 15.24
CA ALA A 76 11.04 4.63 15.21
C ALA A 76 9.56 4.89 15.49
N LYS A 77 9.27 5.98 16.19
CA LYS A 77 7.91 6.45 16.42
C LYS A 77 7.51 7.35 15.25
N LEU A 78 6.79 6.78 14.29
CA LEU A 78 6.27 7.56 13.17
C LEU A 78 5.15 8.50 13.66
N LYS A 79 5.18 9.73 13.13
CA LYS A 79 4.16 10.73 13.40
C LYS A 79 3.17 10.82 12.25
N GLU A 80 3.70 10.93 11.03
CA GLU A 80 2.87 11.14 9.84
C GLU A 80 3.55 10.59 8.58
N ILE A 81 2.75 10.05 7.66
CA ILE A 81 3.17 9.62 6.32
C ILE A 81 2.33 10.37 5.29
N VAL A 82 2.94 10.89 4.23
CA VAL A 82 2.25 11.41 3.04
C VAL A 82 2.75 10.66 1.82
N ALA A 83 1.84 10.05 1.04
CA ALA A 83 2.15 9.31 -0.16
C ALA A 83 1.36 9.83 -1.37
N LEU A 84 2.00 9.82 -2.53
CA LEU A 84 1.45 10.28 -3.80
C LEU A 84 1.03 9.10 -4.66
N SER A 85 -0.16 9.22 -5.25
CA SER A 85 -0.77 8.25 -6.14
C SER A 85 -1.27 8.92 -7.40
N TYR A 86 -1.50 8.11 -8.43
CA TYR A 86 -2.13 8.47 -9.68
C TYR A 86 -2.99 7.29 -10.17
N HIS A 87 -3.63 7.46 -11.32
CA HIS A 87 -4.59 6.52 -11.90
C HIS A 87 -5.84 6.30 -11.03
N THR A 88 -6.47 5.15 -11.17
CA THR A 88 -7.73 4.77 -10.51
C THR A 88 -7.52 4.45 -9.03
N THR A 89 -8.41 4.95 -8.18
CA THR A 89 -8.37 4.71 -6.72
C THR A 89 -8.32 3.24 -6.33
N ASP A 90 -9.11 2.37 -6.97
CA ASP A 90 -9.14 0.96 -6.58
C ASP A 90 -7.81 0.25 -6.87
N ALA A 91 -7.30 0.36 -8.10
CA ALA A 91 -6.10 -0.35 -8.50
C ALA A 91 -4.82 0.31 -7.96
N TYR A 92 -4.68 1.62 -8.11
CA TYR A 92 -3.43 2.32 -7.76
C TYR A 92 -3.47 2.89 -6.35
N GLY A 93 -4.65 3.15 -5.79
CA GLY A 93 -4.77 3.38 -4.35
C GLY A 93 -4.37 2.15 -3.55
N PHE A 94 -4.64 0.93 -4.02
CA PHE A 94 -4.08 -0.30 -3.42
C PHE A 94 -2.54 -0.28 -3.39
N HIS A 95 -1.90 0.08 -4.51
CA HIS A 95 -0.45 0.15 -4.61
C HIS A 95 0.16 1.18 -3.65
N THR A 96 -0.47 2.35 -3.54
CA THR A 96 -0.02 3.40 -2.61
C THR A 96 -0.28 3.00 -1.15
N LEU A 97 -1.36 2.28 -0.86
CA LEU A 97 -1.60 1.70 0.46
C LEU A 97 -0.58 0.63 0.82
N GLU A 98 -0.12 -0.20 -0.13
CA GLU A 98 0.98 -1.14 0.11
C GLU A 98 2.28 -0.41 0.48
N ILE A 99 2.56 0.74 -0.14
CA ILE A 99 3.69 1.61 0.23
C ILE A 99 3.52 2.14 1.65
N ILE A 100 2.36 2.72 1.96
CA ILE A 100 2.06 3.26 3.29
C ILE A 100 2.20 2.15 4.34
N GLN A 101 1.61 0.99 4.09
CA GLN A 101 1.62 -0.11 5.05
C GLN A 101 3.04 -0.68 5.25
N ALA A 102 3.84 -0.80 4.18
CA ALA A 102 5.24 -1.25 4.25
C ALA A 102 6.13 -0.29 5.06
N LEU A 103 5.82 1.01 5.08
CA LEU A 103 6.48 1.99 5.95
C LEU A 103 5.90 1.93 7.36
N ALA A 104 4.58 1.97 7.48
CA ALA A 104 3.88 2.05 8.76
C ALA A 104 4.16 0.84 9.64
N GLU A 105 4.21 -0.38 9.10
CA GLU A 105 4.42 -1.60 9.88
C GLU A 105 5.83 -1.68 10.51
N GLN A 106 6.80 -0.90 10.02
CA GLN A 106 8.18 -0.88 10.54
C GLN A 106 8.34 0.03 11.77
N ARG A 107 7.27 0.74 12.17
CA ARG A 107 7.25 1.60 13.34
C ARG A 107 7.44 0.81 14.64
N GLN A 108 7.73 1.53 15.72
CA GLN A 108 7.77 0.95 17.07
C GLN A 108 6.47 0.20 17.38
N GLY A 109 6.58 -1.08 17.72
CA GLY A 109 5.43 -1.91 18.08
C GLY A 109 4.69 -2.55 16.90
N GLY A 110 5.14 -2.36 15.66
CA GLY A 110 4.54 -2.99 14.49
C GLY A 110 3.17 -2.40 14.12
N GLU A 111 2.33 -3.21 13.46
CA GLU A 111 0.95 -2.81 13.19
C GLU A 111 0.08 -2.96 14.44
N THR A 112 -0.71 -1.94 14.74
CA THR A 112 -1.50 -1.79 15.97
C THR A 112 -3.00 -1.70 15.72
N GLY A 113 -3.41 -1.48 14.47
CA GLY A 113 -4.78 -1.23 14.07
C GLY A 113 -5.04 0.20 13.60
N ILE A 114 -6.14 0.31 12.86
CA ILE A 114 -6.68 1.56 12.32
C ILE A 114 -7.94 1.89 13.10
N THR A 115 -8.00 3.11 13.63
CA THR A 115 -9.16 3.65 14.34
C THR A 115 -10.25 4.05 13.33
N ALA A 116 -9.85 4.81 12.31
CA ALA A 116 -10.77 5.34 11.33
C ALA A 116 -10.07 5.71 10.03
N VAL A 117 -10.88 5.90 9.01
CA VAL A 117 -10.48 6.41 7.71
C VAL A 117 -11.37 7.57 7.27
N HIS A 118 -10.84 8.47 6.45
CA HIS A 118 -11.63 9.54 5.83
C HIS A 118 -11.15 9.85 4.41
N ALA A 119 -12.07 9.85 3.45
CA ALA A 119 -11.81 10.24 2.07
C ALA A 119 -12.48 11.58 1.74
N LEU A 120 -11.72 12.48 1.12
CA LEU A 120 -12.15 13.76 0.58
C LEU A 120 -11.94 13.77 -0.94
N ALA A 121 -12.78 14.51 -1.66
CA ALA A 121 -12.71 14.65 -3.11
C ALA A 121 -12.87 16.11 -3.54
N ASP A 122 -12.32 16.43 -4.71
CA ASP A 122 -12.52 17.71 -5.40
C ASP A 122 -12.14 18.91 -4.51
N GLU A 123 -12.99 19.93 -4.40
CA GLU A 123 -12.70 21.16 -3.64
C GLU A 123 -12.38 20.94 -2.16
N GLU A 124 -12.92 19.88 -1.55
CA GLU A 124 -12.62 19.53 -0.17
C GLU A 124 -11.15 19.16 0.04
N VAL A 125 -10.50 18.63 -1.01
CA VAL A 125 -9.05 18.34 -0.98
C VAL A 125 -8.27 19.64 -1.02
N TRP A 126 -8.64 20.59 -1.86
CA TRP A 126 -7.97 21.90 -1.92
C TRP A 126 -8.13 22.67 -0.63
N ARG A 127 -9.31 22.63 -0.01
CA ARG A 127 -9.51 23.17 1.34
C ARG A 127 -8.62 22.47 2.37
N ALA A 128 -8.44 21.15 2.27
CA ALA A 128 -7.52 20.41 3.16
C ALA A 128 -6.05 20.84 2.98
N PHE A 129 -5.64 21.20 1.76
CA PHE A 129 -4.33 21.80 1.50
C PHE A 129 -4.20 23.19 2.13
N ASP A 130 -5.21 24.05 1.98
CA ASP A 130 -5.22 25.42 2.52
C ASP A 130 -5.21 25.44 4.06
N GLU A 131 -5.98 24.55 4.67
CA GLU A 131 -6.07 24.38 6.12
C GLU A 131 -4.95 23.52 6.72
N GLN A 132 -4.00 23.05 5.90
CA GLN A 132 -2.87 22.21 6.32
C GLN A 132 -3.30 20.98 7.14
N ARG A 133 -4.35 20.27 6.69
CA ARG A 133 -4.87 19.07 7.37
C ARG A 133 -3.90 17.88 7.39
N PHE A 134 -2.83 17.97 6.62
CA PHE A 134 -1.65 17.11 6.65
C PHE A 134 -0.39 17.98 6.54
N ASN A 135 0.75 17.43 6.93
CA ASN A 135 2.03 18.13 6.94
C ASN A 135 2.48 18.47 5.51
N ARG A 136 2.45 19.77 5.20
CA ARG A 136 2.82 20.29 3.87
C ARG A 136 4.26 19.97 3.49
N SER A 137 5.20 20.00 4.44
CA SER A 137 6.60 19.68 4.19
C SER A 137 6.80 18.21 3.80
N LEU A 138 5.99 17.28 4.33
CA LEU A 138 6.01 15.89 3.88
C LEU A 138 5.50 15.75 2.44
N PHE A 139 4.41 16.44 2.10
CA PHE A 139 3.92 16.47 0.72
C PHE A 139 4.99 17.00 -0.25
N GLU A 140 5.63 18.13 0.07
CA GLU A 140 6.68 18.73 -0.76
C GLU A 140 7.92 17.84 -0.85
N ALA A 141 8.30 17.19 0.25
CA ALA A 141 9.38 16.22 0.25
C ALA A 141 9.09 15.02 -0.64
N ALA A 142 7.87 14.46 -0.62
CA ALA A 142 7.47 13.38 -1.53
C ALA A 142 7.41 13.86 -2.99
N TRP A 143 6.85 15.04 -3.23
CA TRP A 143 6.75 15.68 -4.55
C TRP A 143 8.11 15.86 -5.20
N SER A 144 9.11 16.30 -4.43
CA SER A 144 10.48 16.51 -4.92
C SER A 144 11.19 15.23 -5.37
N ARG A 145 10.65 14.04 -5.04
CA ARG A 145 11.23 12.75 -5.45
C ARG A 145 10.74 12.26 -6.80
N LEU A 146 9.67 12.83 -7.33
CA LEU A 146 9.23 12.54 -8.68
C LEU A 146 10.38 12.82 -9.66
N THR A 147 10.49 12.02 -10.71
CA THR A 147 11.55 12.15 -11.72
C THR A 147 11.43 13.49 -12.46
N ASN A 148 10.20 13.99 -12.65
CA ASN A 148 9.95 15.24 -13.36
C ASN A 148 8.80 16.04 -12.70
N PRO A 149 9.01 16.59 -11.50
CA PRO A 149 7.96 17.25 -10.74
C PRO A 149 7.54 18.55 -11.44
N ARG A 150 6.22 18.76 -11.55
CA ARG A 150 5.68 20.04 -12.06
C ARG A 150 5.80 21.13 -11.00
N ASP A 151 5.72 22.40 -11.42
CA ASP A 151 5.63 23.52 -10.47
C ASP A 151 4.36 23.38 -9.64
N LEU A 152 4.50 23.45 -8.31
CA LEU A 152 3.38 23.34 -7.37
C LEU A 152 2.33 24.44 -7.56
N LYS A 153 2.70 25.60 -8.13
CA LYS A 153 1.75 26.66 -8.48
C LYS A 153 0.71 26.22 -9.50
N ASP A 154 1.07 25.26 -10.37
CA ASP A 154 0.18 24.71 -11.38
C ASP A 154 -0.65 23.53 -10.86
N LEU A 155 -0.41 23.04 -9.64
CA LEU A 155 -0.99 21.79 -9.14
C LEU A 155 -2.51 21.77 -9.23
N ARG A 156 -3.20 22.82 -8.76
CA ARG A 156 -4.68 22.92 -8.81
C ARG A 156 -5.22 22.93 -10.23
N ARG A 157 -4.46 23.51 -11.16
CA ARG A 157 -4.82 23.58 -12.58
C ARG A 157 -4.63 22.23 -13.27
N LEU A 158 -3.59 21.48 -12.90
CA LEU A 158 -3.27 20.18 -13.49
C LEU A 158 -4.15 19.05 -12.97
N VAL A 159 -4.61 19.14 -11.72
CA VAL A 159 -5.38 18.09 -11.05
C VAL A 159 -6.84 18.48 -10.97
N ALA A 160 -7.64 18.06 -11.96
CA ALA A 160 -9.06 18.42 -12.01
C ALA A 160 -9.93 17.73 -10.95
N LYS A 161 -9.55 16.52 -10.49
CA LYS A 161 -10.32 15.68 -9.57
C LYS A 161 -9.41 15.06 -8.51
N PRO A 162 -8.87 15.87 -7.58
CA PRO A 162 -8.01 15.37 -6.52
C PRO A 162 -8.80 14.46 -5.57
N ARG A 163 -8.10 13.50 -4.95
CA ARG A 163 -8.64 12.76 -3.80
C ARG A 163 -7.61 12.72 -2.68
N LEU A 164 -8.07 12.87 -1.44
CA LEU A 164 -7.25 12.76 -0.24
C LEU A 164 -7.86 11.70 0.67
N PHE A 165 -7.06 10.71 1.02
CA PHE A 165 -7.46 9.62 1.90
C PHE A 165 -6.59 9.65 3.16
N THR A 166 -7.21 9.70 4.33
CA THR A 166 -6.53 9.81 5.62
C THR A 166 -6.80 8.58 6.47
N ILE A 167 -5.73 7.95 6.98
CA ILE A 167 -5.75 6.85 7.94
C ILE A 167 -5.40 7.40 9.32
N GLU A 168 -6.21 7.08 10.31
CA GLU A 168 -5.92 7.32 11.73
C GLU A 168 -5.57 5.99 12.39
N TYR A 169 -4.29 5.74 12.67
CA TYR A 169 -3.86 4.53 13.37
C TYR A 169 -4.10 4.64 14.88
N LYS A 170 -4.37 3.49 15.52
CA LYS A 170 -4.56 3.42 16.98
C LYS A 170 -3.37 3.94 17.80
N GLY A 171 -2.16 3.80 17.26
CA GLY A 171 -0.92 4.31 17.87
C GLY A 171 -0.66 5.80 17.67
N GLY A 172 -1.61 6.57 17.12
CA GLY A 172 -1.49 8.01 16.90
C GLY A 172 -0.78 8.42 15.60
N LEU A 173 -0.22 7.46 14.84
CA LEU A 173 0.27 7.70 13.47
C LEU A 173 -0.91 8.13 12.58
N ARG A 174 -0.69 9.14 11.73
CA ARG A 174 -1.58 9.47 10.61
C ARG A 174 -0.90 9.17 9.28
N ALA A 175 -1.65 8.68 8.31
CA ALA A 175 -1.14 8.54 6.94
C ALA A 175 -2.11 9.16 5.94
N HIS A 176 -1.56 9.82 4.92
CA HIS A 176 -2.32 10.52 3.90
C HIS A 176 -1.91 10.02 2.52
N MET A 177 -2.87 9.56 1.74
CA MET A 177 -2.70 9.21 0.33
C MET A 177 -3.38 10.29 -0.52
N LEU A 178 -2.60 10.91 -1.42
CA LEU A 178 -3.06 11.93 -2.36
C LEU A 178 -3.08 11.37 -3.77
N GLU A 179 -4.27 11.28 -4.38
CA GLU A 179 -4.44 10.95 -5.78
C GLU A 179 -4.45 12.24 -6.61
N LEU A 180 -3.37 12.48 -7.36
CA LEU A 180 -3.10 13.75 -8.06
C LEU A 180 -2.97 13.54 -9.57
N ASN A 181 -4.01 12.95 -10.16
CA ASN A 181 -4.11 12.68 -11.59
C ASN A 181 -3.89 13.93 -12.43
N GLY A 182 -3.02 13.83 -13.45
CA GLY A 182 -2.62 14.93 -14.32
C GLY A 182 -1.32 15.65 -13.89
N ALA A 183 -0.90 15.47 -12.64
CA ALA A 183 0.33 16.06 -12.13
C ALA A 183 1.34 15.03 -11.58
N VAL A 184 0.87 13.83 -11.21
CA VAL A 184 1.68 12.69 -10.76
C VAL A 184 1.52 11.51 -11.71
N ASN A 185 2.61 10.79 -11.97
CA ASN A 185 2.65 9.56 -12.76
C ASN A 185 3.64 8.53 -12.19
N GLU A 186 4.08 8.71 -10.94
CA GLU A 186 4.98 7.82 -10.22
C GLU A 186 4.54 7.77 -8.74
N TRP A 187 5.03 6.80 -7.97
CA TRP A 187 4.76 6.71 -6.53
C TRP A 187 5.90 7.27 -5.71
N ALA A 188 5.58 8.20 -4.81
CA ALA A 188 6.54 8.73 -3.85
C ALA A 188 5.88 8.84 -2.47
N ALA A 189 6.68 8.71 -1.41
CA ALA A 189 6.21 8.95 -0.06
C ALA A 189 7.26 9.70 0.76
N ALA A 190 6.78 10.41 1.77
CA ALA A 190 7.58 11.01 2.81
C ALA A 190 6.98 10.70 4.18
N TRP A 191 7.83 10.62 5.19
CA TRP A 191 7.41 10.34 6.55
C TRP A 191 8.23 11.14 7.56
N GLY A 192 7.57 11.47 8.66
CA GLY A 192 8.15 12.20 9.78
C GLY A 192 8.04 11.42 11.08
N TYR A 193 8.86 11.82 12.05
CA TYR A 193 9.00 11.14 13.33
C TYR A 193 8.42 11.98 14.48
N GLN A 194 8.10 11.33 15.61
CA GLN A 194 7.56 12.02 16.79
C GLN A 194 8.64 12.71 17.62
N ASP A 195 9.88 12.25 17.53
CA ASP A 195 11.00 12.62 18.39
C ASP A 195 11.96 13.65 17.77
N CYS A 196 11.80 13.96 16.48
CA CYS A 196 12.63 14.92 15.76
C CYS A 196 11.91 15.48 14.53
N ASP A 197 12.42 16.59 14.00
CA ASP A 197 11.92 17.23 12.77
C ASP A 197 12.49 16.60 11.48
N GLN A 198 13.15 15.44 11.59
CA GLN A 198 13.66 14.72 10.43
C GLN A 198 12.51 14.27 9.53
N VAL A 199 12.65 14.57 8.24
CA VAL A 199 11.79 14.08 7.17
C VAL A 199 12.63 13.20 6.26
N ASP A 200 12.19 11.95 6.11
CA ASP A 200 12.72 11.08 5.07
C ASP A 200 11.69 11.00 3.94
N SER A 201 12.16 10.84 2.71
CA SER A 201 11.31 10.72 1.55
C SER A 201 11.99 9.92 0.45
N SER A 202 11.18 9.18 -0.31
CA SER A 202 11.66 8.34 -1.40
C SER A 202 10.62 8.22 -2.50
N LEU A 203 11.11 8.17 -3.74
CA LEU A 203 10.40 7.59 -4.87
C LEU A 203 10.42 6.05 -4.73
N PHE A 204 9.29 5.40 -4.98
CA PHE A 204 9.15 3.95 -5.06
C PHE A 204 9.18 3.56 -6.53
N TRP A 205 10.39 3.40 -7.04
CA TRP A 205 10.65 3.38 -8.48
C TRP A 205 10.37 2.02 -9.08
N THR A 206 9.51 2.03 -10.10
CA THR A 206 9.22 0.88 -10.96
C THR A 206 9.97 1.01 -12.28
N GLN A 207 10.37 -0.14 -12.83
CA GLN A 207 10.99 -0.19 -14.15
C GLN A 207 9.89 -0.19 -15.22
N GLU A 208 9.60 1.00 -15.78
CA GLU A 208 8.59 1.23 -16.83
C GLU A 208 9.07 0.81 -18.23
N GLY A 209 9.61 -0.40 -18.33
CA GLY A 209 10.14 -1.02 -19.55
C GLY A 209 10.64 -2.42 -19.27
N ARG A 210 11.00 -3.18 -20.31
CA ARG A 210 11.52 -4.54 -20.14
C ARG A 210 12.85 -4.52 -19.39
N PRO A 211 13.10 -5.50 -18.49
CA PRO A 211 12.24 -6.66 -18.20
C PRO A 211 11.14 -6.41 -17.15
N GLY A 212 10.97 -5.19 -16.64
CA GLY A 212 10.03 -4.92 -15.55
C GLY A 212 10.49 -5.56 -14.23
N MET A 213 11.79 -5.50 -13.93
CA MET A 213 12.40 -6.30 -12.85
C MET A 213 11.90 -5.96 -11.44
N HIS A 214 11.11 -4.90 -11.27
CA HIS A 214 10.39 -4.67 -10.02
C HIS A 214 9.44 -5.84 -9.66
N PHE A 215 8.90 -6.55 -10.66
CA PHE A 215 8.15 -7.80 -10.42
C PHE A 215 9.02 -8.98 -9.97
N THR A 216 10.30 -9.00 -10.34
CA THR A 216 11.24 -10.05 -9.94
C THR A 216 11.42 -10.09 -8.42
N TRP A 217 11.42 -8.95 -7.74
CA TRP A 217 11.52 -8.90 -6.28
C TRP A 217 10.28 -9.46 -5.57
N LEU A 218 9.09 -9.22 -6.12
CA LEU A 218 7.87 -9.89 -5.68
C LEU A 218 7.97 -11.40 -5.89
N LEU A 219 8.38 -11.83 -7.08
CA LEU A 219 8.56 -13.24 -7.44
C LEU A 219 9.57 -13.96 -6.54
N HIS A 220 10.69 -13.34 -6.17
CA HIS A 220 11.62 -13.90 -5.20
C HIS A 220 10.97 -14.16 -3.83
N GLY A 221 10.10 -13.25 -3.37
CA GLY A 221 9.32 -13.45 -2.17
C GLY A 221 8.35 -14.64 -2.28
N ILE A 222 7.67 -14.75 -3.42
CA ILE A 222 6.72 -15.85 -3.71
C ILE A 222 7.47 -17.19 -3.78
N GLU A 223 8.57 -17.24 -4.53
CA GLU A 223 9.42 -18.43 -4.69
C GLU A 223 9.93 -18.92 -3.34
N ARG A 224 10.44 -18.03 -2.49
CA ARG A 224 10.86 -18.39 -1.13
C ARG A 224 9.71 -19.06 -0.36
N MET A 225 8.49 -18.54 -0.43
CA MET A 225 7.34 -19.17 0.24
C MET A 225 7.01 -20.54 -0.35
N ILE A 226 7.05 -20.69 -1.67
CA ILE A 226 6.81 -21.98 -2.33
C ILE A 226 7.85 -23.02 -1.89
N LEU A 227 9.13 -22.64 -1.86
CA LEU A 227 10.23 -23.56 -1.52
C LEU A 227 10.28 -23.93 -0.03
N THR A 228 9.95 -22.99 0.86
CA THR A 228 10.08 -23.17 2.31
C THR A 228 8.78 -23.52 3.01
N GLY A 229 7.64 -23.30 2.35
CA GLY A 229 6.31 -23.36 2.97
C GLY A 229 6.03 -22.21 3.95
N GLN A 230 6.88 -21.17 4.01
CA GLN A 230 6.75 -20.06 4.96
C GLN A 230 6.59 -18.72 4.23
N PRO A 231 5.55 -17.91 4.52
CA PRO A 231 5.36 -16.60 3.90
C PRO A 231 6.60 -15.70 4.03
N SER A 232 6.99 -15.05 2.94
CA SER A 232 8.14 -14.13 2.97
C SER A 232 7.87 -12.85 3.76
N TRP A 233 6.59 -12.49 3.90
CA TRP A 233 6.07 -11.39 4.71
C TRP A 233 4.65 -11.76 5.18
N ASN A 234 4.17 -11.05 6.21
CA ASN A 234 2.86 -11.23 6.80
C ASN A 234 1.71 -11.05 5.78
N ALA A 235 0.76 -11.99 5.76
CA ALA A 235 -0.50 -11.81 5.03
C ALA A 235 -1.39 -10.73 5.66
N GLU A 236 -1.22 -10.49 6.96
CA GLU A 236 -1.87 -9.40 7.69
C GLU A 236 -1.59 -8.04 7.05
N ARG A 237 -0.38 -7.81 6.52
CA ARG A 237 -0.05 -6.58 5.79
C ARG A 237 -1.06 -6.30 4.69
N THR A 238 -1.30 -7.28 3.83
CA THR A 238 -2.23 -7.17 2.72
C THR A 238 -3.69 -7.23 3.14
N LEU A 239 -4.01 -7.85 4.27
CA LEU A 239 -5.34 -7.76 4.86
C LEU A 239 -5.65 -6.32 5.29
N TYR A 240 -4.69 -5.63 5.91
CA TYR A 240 -4.80 -4.21 6.22
C TYR A 240 -4.97 -3.37 4.97
N THR A 241 -4.13 -3.56 3.96
CA THR A 241 -4.24 -2.84 2.69
C THR A 241 -5.63 -3.03 2.06
N SER A 242 -6.12 -4.28 1.99
CA SER A 242 -7.42 -4.62 1.39
C SER A 242 -8.60 -4.00 2.16
N GLY A 243 -8.61 -4.16 3.49
CA GLY A 243 -9.70 -3.61 4.32
C GLY A 243 -9.68 -2.10 4.41
N THR A 244 -8.50 -1.47 4.40
CA THR A 244 -8.37 0.00 4.36
C THR A 244 -8.89 0.56 3.06
N LEU A 245 -8.60 -0.09 1.93
CA LEU A 245 -9.11 0.33 0.62
C LEU A 245 -10.63 0.24 0.57
N ASP A 246 -11.22 -0.88 1.01
CA ASP A 246 -12.68 -1.03 1.07
C ASP A 246 -13.32 0.09 1.93
N ALA A 247 -12.76 0.33 3.12
CA ALA A 247 -13.19 1.41 3.99
C ALA A 247 -13.06 2.79 3.33
N PHE A 248 -11.99 3.06 2.59
CA PHE A 248 -11.83 4.31 1.84
C PHE A 248 -12.84 4.47 0.72
N LEU A 249 -13.15 3.42 -0.02
CA LEU A 249 -14.16 3.47 -1.08
C LEU A 249 -15.57 3.72 -0.52
N LEU A 250 -15.88 3.16 0.65
CA LEU A 250 -17.11 3.44 1.38
C LEU A 250 -17.13 4.87 1.96
N SER A 251 -16.01 5.35 2.47
CA SER A 251 -15.85 6.73 2.97
C SER A 251 -16.04 7.73 1.83
N LEU A 252 -15.44 7.46 0.66
CA LEU A 252 -15.56 8.29 -0.53
C LEU A 252 -17.00 8.32 -1.05
N LYS A 253 -17.70 7.18 -1.05
CA LYS A 253 -19.11 7.11 -1.44
C LYS A 253 -20.02 7.91 -0.50
N SER A 254 -19.73 7.86 0.81
CA SER A 254 -20.58 8.46 1.83
C SER A 254 -20.22 9.91 2.17
N GLY A 255 -19.00 10.34 1.82
CA GLY A 255 -18.44 11.63 2.21
C GLY A 255 -18.16 11.76 3.71
N LYS A 256 -18.02 10.64 4.43
CA LYS A 256 -17.93 10.62 5.90
C LYS A 256 -16.66 9.93 6.38
N ARG A 257 -16.14 10.38 7.52
CA ARG A 257 -15.18 9.61 8.32
C ARG A 257 -15.85 8.32 8.79
N LEU A 258 -15.18 7.18 8.58
CA LEU A 258 -15.66 5.86 8.97
C LEU A 258 -14.76 5.25 10.02
N GLU A 259 -15.34 4.78 11.12
CA GLU A 259 -14.62 3.97 12.10
C GLU A 259 -14.38 2.56 11.56
N THR A 260 -13.24 1.98 11.91
CA THR A 260 -12.81 0.66 11.43
C THR A 260 -12.50 -0.28 12.58
N PRO A 261 -13.46 -0.59 13.48
CA PRO A 261 -13.22 -1.42 14.65
C PRO A 261 -12.71 -2.84 14.28
N TYR A 262 -13.01 -3.30 13.06
CA TYR A 262 -12.57 -4.58 12.51
C TYR A 262 -11.10 -4.60 12.06
N LEU A 263 -10.47 -3.44 11.78
CA LEU A 263 -9.05 -3.33 11.43
C LEU A 263 -8.17 -3.30 12.69
N ASN A 264 -8.32 -4.32 13.53
CA ASN A 264 -7.70 -4.43 14.85
C ASN A 264 -6.98 -5.79 15.03
N ILE A 265 -6.04 -6.08 14.14
CA ILE A 265 -5.28 -7.34 14.07
C ILE A 265 -3.79 -6.98 14.19
N PRO A 266 -3.27 -6.78 15.42
CA PRO A 266 -1.88 -6.37 15.58
C PRO A 266 -0.91 -7.46 15.09
N TYR A 267 0.19 -7.05 14.47
CA TYR A 267 1.27 -7.97 14.06
C TYR A 267 2.63 -7.27 14.06
N GLN A 268 3.69 -8.07 14.19
CA GLN A 268 5.06 -7.63 13.94
C GLN A 268 5.47 -7.99 12.51
N PRO A 269 6.12 -7.08 11.76
CA PRO A 269 6.60 -7.41 10.43
C PRO A 269 7.70 -8.48 10.50
N THR A 270 7.57 -9.52 9.68
CA THR A 270 8.59 -10.59 9.54
C THR A 270 9.62 -10.29 8.45
N TRP A 271 9.51 -9.13 7.81
CA TRP A 271 10.36 -8.70 6.71
C TRP A 271 10.76 -7.24 6.90
N ARG A 272 11.80 -6.83 6.16
CA ARG A 272 12.20 -5.44 6.03
C ARG A 272 12.69 -5.20 4.62
N TRP A 273 12.49 -4.00 4.12
CA TRP A 273 13.05 -3.61 2.84
C TRP A 273 14.58 -3.62 2.92
N LEU A 274 15.18 -4.26 1.92
CA LEU A 274 16.60 -4.22 1.64
C LEU A 274 16.74 -3.63 0.26
N GLU A 275 17.69 -2.72 0.09
CA GLU A 275 17.95 -2.11 -1.21
C GLU A 275 18.28 -3.21 -2.22
N PRO A 276 17.47 -3.40 -3.28
CA PRO A 276 17.79 -4.39 -4.28
C PRO A 276 19.01 -3.95 -5.09
N PRO A 277 19.80 -4.89 -5.65
CA PRO A 277 20.85 -4.57 -6.62
C PRO A 277 20.37 -3.61 -7.72
N PRO A 278 21.25 -2.78 -8.30
CA PRO A 278 20.88 -1.84 -9.35
C PRO A 278 20.04 -2.49 -10.46
N PRO A 279 18.98 -1.81 -10.96
CA PRO A 279 18.15 -2.38 -12.00
C PRO A 279 18.95 -2.58 -13.30
N PRO A 280 18.67 -3.63 -14.07
CA PRO A 280 19.28 -3.82 -15.39
C PRO A 280 18.85 -2.70 -16.34
N PRO A 281 19.58 -2.49 -17.45
CA PRO A 281 19.19 -1.51 -18.46
C PRO A 281 17.75 -1.71 -18.93
N THR A 282 16.97 -0.63 -18.91
CA THR A 282 15.57 -0.63 -19.35
C THR A 282 15.51 -0.65 -20.88
N ARG A 283 14.71 -1.56 -21.43
CA ARG A 283 14.39 -1.62 -22.88
C ARG A 283 12.94 -1.22 -23.12
N PRO A 284 12.60 -0.61 -24.27
CA PRO A 284 11.21 -0.34 -24.62
C PRO A 284 10.36 -1.62 -24.66
N TRP A 285 9.09 -1.51 -24.30
CA TRP A 285 8.12 -2.61 -24.39
C TRP A 285 7.92 -3.10 -25.83
N SER A 286 7.99 -2.19 -26.80
CA SER A 286 7.74 -2.44 -28.22
C SER A 286 8.91 -3.08 -28.99
N GLY A 287 10.09 -3.17 -28.39
CA GLY A 287 11.20 -3.94 -28.97
C GLY A 287 11.05 -5.42 -28.63
N GLN A 288 11.51 -6.34 -29.47
CA GLN A 288 11.84 -7.71 -29.04
C GLN A 288 13.24 -7.76 -28.43
#